data_AF-A0A699ZEE8-F1
#
_entry.id   AF-A0A699ZEE8-F1
#
_cell.length_a   1.000
_cell.length_b   1.000
_cell.length_c   1.000
_cell.angle_alpha   90.00
_cell.angle_beta   90.00
_cell.angle_gamma   90.00
#
_symmetry.space_group_name_H-M   'P 1'
#
loop_
_entity.id
_entity.type
_entity.pdbx_description
1 polymer ?
#
loop_
_entity_poly.entity_id
_entity_poly.type
_entity_poly.pdbx_seq_one_letter_code
_entity_poly.pdbx_strand_id
1 'polypeptide(L)'
;MVEEAVQAVLSQLAPITSRPSKVVSKGFGVKPIPPALLHVEIPIASQDPQPLTDLAFSLGAKLAAALRLSRPADTLLVFSDTGAVAHASRRLEGGSATLPQARVMELRQACRQEAVQAPLLLMMAPTLEEVALAEQLVEETWSGGQVAVLVNAGFKAAGASVVSLPQPQADFVGRLLEVYCFQPVSIKGFLGSKEGAVVRRVERGGAEAAVWRILLMRPGGRMEQVGQTRQRPSNTDLELAFINASAAASPLTNLVKAFRGKGK
;
A
#
# COMPACT_ATOMS: atom_id res chain seq x y z
N MET A 1 6.62 -0.72 10.12
CA MET A 1 5.98 -0.62 8.79
C MET A 1 4.63 -1.31 8.75
N VAL A 2 4.53 -2.62 9.06
CA VAL A 2 3.24 -3.34 9.05
C VAL A 2 2.22 -2.68 9.99
N GLU A 3 2.61 -2.31 11.22
CA GLU A 3 1.73 -1.62 12.16
C GLU A 3 1.23 -0.28 11.62
N GLU A 4 2.10 0.48 10.96
CA GLU A 4 1.74 1.78 10.38
C GLU A 4 0.78 1.62 9.20
N ALA A 5 1.01 0.61 8.35
CA ALA A 5 0.13 0.25 7.26
C ALA A 5 -1.24 -0.20 7.77
N VAL A 6 -1.29 -1.04 8.82
CA VAL A 6 -2.54 -1.42 9.49
C VAL A 6 -3.27 -0.19 10.01
N GLN A 7 -2.58 0.73 10.71
CA GLN A 7 -3.22 1.94 11.20
C GLN A 7 -3.72 2.85 10.06
N ALA A 8 -3.00 2.93 8.95
CA ALA A 8 -3.42 3.69 7.77
C ALA A 8 -4.65 3.07 7.08
N VAL A 9 -4.70 1.74 6.98
CA VAL A 9 -5.89 1.02 6.51
C VAL A 9 -7.07 1.32 7.42
N LEU A 10 -6.92 1.13 8.73
CA LEU A 10 -8.00 1.35 9.70
C LEU A 10 -8.49 2.80 9.75
N SER A 11 -7.62 3.78 9.51
CA SER A 11 -8.00 5.19 9.46
C SER A 11 -8.98 5.49 8.32
N GLN A 12 -8.92 4.74 7.23
CA GLN A 12 -9.84 4.86 6.08
C GLN A 12 -11.10 4.02 6.22
N LEU A 13 -11.09 3.01 7.10
CA LEU A 13 -12.26 2.19 7.36
C LEU A 13 -13.20 2.79 8.40
N ALA A 14 -12.69 3.58 9.35
CA ALA A 14 -13.51 4.23 10.36
C ALA A 14 -14.69 5.06 9.78
N PRO A 15 -14.51 5.89 8.74
CA PRO A 15 -15.60 6.61 8.07
C PRO A 15 -16.58 5.71 7.31
N ILE A 16 -16.13 4.52 6.90
CA ILE A 16 -16.92 3.55 6.13
C ILE A 16 -17.79 2.71 7.08
N THR A 17 -17.25 2.33 8.24
CA THR A 17 -17.97 1.59 9.30
C THR A 17 -18.96 2.45 10.09
N SER A 18 -18.80 3.78 10.10
CA SER A 18 -19.73 4.71 10.76
C SER A 18 -20.92 5.11 9.89
N ARG A 19 -20.90 4.78 8.59
CA ARG A 19 -22.07 4.95 7.73
C ARG A 19 -23.01 3.76 7.96
N PRO A 20 -24.30 3.98 8.26
CA PRO A 20 -25.24 2.87 8.37
C PRO A 20 -25.21 2.09 7.06
N SER A 21 -25.20 0.75 7.15
CA SER A 21 -25.16 -0.21 6.04
C SER A 21 -26.30 -0.09 5.02
N LYS A 22 -27.17 0.90 5.20
CA LYS A 22 -28.27 1.28 4.32
C LYS A 22 -28.23 2.78 4.10
N VAL A 23 -27.61 3.21 3.00
CA VAL A 23 -27.95 4.52 2.44
C VAL A 23 -29.31 4.34 1.77
N VAL A 24 -30.37 4.77 2.44
CA VAL A 24 -31.70 4.85 1.83
C VAL A 24 -31.64 5.99 0.81
N SER A 25 -31.31 5.69 -0.44
CA SER A 25 -31.53 6.64 -1.53
C SER A 25 -33.04 6.80 -1.71
N LYS A 26 -33.51 8.05 -1.74
CA LYS A 26 -34.89 8.36 -2.14
C LYS A 26 -35.06 7.92 -3.60
N GLY A 27 -35.65 6.74 -3.80
CA GLY A 27 -35.85 6.11 -5.10
C GLY A 27 -35.31 4.69 -5.12
N PHE A 28 -36.23 3.73 -5.21
CA PHE A 28 -36.08 2.28 -5.47
C PHE A 28 -34.64 1.72 -5.53
N GLY A 29 -34.26 0.97 -4.48
CA GLY A 29 -33.10 0.08 -4.46
C GLY A 29 -32.08 0.41 -3.37
N VAL A 30 -31.84 -0.54 -2.45
CA VAL A 30 -30.67 -0.46 -1.56
C VAL A 30 -29.44 -0.76 -2.41
N LYS A 31 -28.66 0.26 -2.77
CA LYS A 31 -27.37 0.04 -3.44
C LYS A 31 -26.37 -0.51 -2.42
N PRO A 32 -25.69 -1.64 -2.70
CA PRO A 32 -24.60 -2.12 -1.85
C PRO A 32 -23.55 -1.02 -1.69
N ILE A 33 -22.99 -0.88 -0.48
CA ILE A 33 -21.81 -0.03 -0.28
C ILE A 33 -20.65 -0.76 -0.97
N PRO A 34 -19.98 -0.14 -1.96
CA PRO A 34 -18.84 -0.77 -2.63
C PRO A 34 -17.72 -1.02 -1.61
N PRO A 35 -16.94 -2.10 -1.77
CA PRO A 35 -15.86 -2.42 -0.85
C PRO A 35 -14.82 -1.29 -0.81
N ALA A 36 -14.18 -1.13 0.35
CA ALA A 36 -13.02 -0.25 0.44
C ALA A 36 -11.87 -0.85 -0.37
N LEU A 37 -11.47 -0.19 -1.45
CA LEU A 37 -10.33 -0.59 -2.29
C LEU A 37 -9.09 0.18 -1.86
N LEU A 38 -8.24 -0.48 -1.08
CA LEU A 38 -7.07 0.14 -0.47
C LEU A 38 -5.79 -0.41 -1.10
N HIS A 39 -4.80 0.46 -1.26
CA HIS A 39 -3.49 0.10 -1.77
C HIS A 39 -2.41 0.45 -0.75
N VAL A 40 -1.54 -0.53 -0.50
CA VAL A 40 -0.45 -0.46 0.48
C VAL A 40 0.84 -0.88 -0.20
N GLU A 41 1.89 -0.07 -0.07
CA GLU A 41 3.24 -0.41 -0.50
C GLU A 41 4.19 -0.54 0.70
N ILE A 42 4.79 -1.73 0.87
CA ILE A 42 5.74 -2.08 1.94
C ILE A 42 6.94 -2.76 1.28
N PRO A 43 8.17 -2.34 1.54
CA PRO A 43 9.34 -2.92 0.91
C PRO A 43 9.52 -4.38 1.34
N ILE A 44 9.92 -5.21 0.38
CA ILE A 44 10.21 -6.62 0.58
C ILE A 44 11.71 -6.83 0.39
N ALA A 45 12.34 -7.62 1.28
CA ALA A 45 13.79 -7.77 1.34
C ALA A 45 14.38 -8.55 0.15
N SER A 46 13.63 -9.47 -0.44
CA SER A 46 14.03 -10.26 -1.61
C SER A 46 12.84 -10.62 -2.48
N GLN A 47 13.11 -11.18 -3.66
CA GLN A 47 12.10 -11.74 -4.56
C GLN A 47 11.71 -13.18 -4.20
N ASP A 48 12.22 -13.71 -3.08
CA ASP A 48 11.85 -15.05 -2.65
C ASP A 48 10.39 -15.08 -2.19
N PRO A 49 9.71 -16.23 -2.30
CA PRO A 49 8.33 -16.40 -1.82
C PRO A 49 8.13 -16.04 -0.34
N GLN A 50 9.13 -16.33 0.50
CA GLN A 50 8.97 -16.26 1.95
C GLN A 50 8.65 -14.84 2.45
N PRO A 51 9.44 -13.79 2.18
CA PRO A 51 9.14 -12.43 2.63
C PRO A 51 7.74 -11.91 2.24
N LEU A 52 7.27 -12.21 1.02
CA LEU A 52 5.94 -11.82 0.57
C LEU A 52 4.84 -12.53 1.37
N THR A 53 5.02 -13.84 1.62
CA THR A 53 4.08 -14.59 2.44
C THR A 53 4.11 -14.16 3.90
N ASP A 54 5.28 -13.92 4.50
CA ASP A 54 5.41 -13.42 5.87
C ASP A 54 4.67 -12.09 6.04
N LEU A 55 4.79 -11.20 5.06
CA LEU A 55 4.04 -9.95 5.01
C LEU A 55 2.53 -10.19 4.93
N ALA A 56 2.07 -11.06 4.02
CA ALA A 56 0.66 -11.39 3.86
C ALA A 56 0.03 -11.91 5.16
N PHE A 57 0.71 -12.86 5.83
CA PHE A 57 0.24 -13.45 7.08
C PHE A 57 0.25 -12.44 8.23
N SER A 58 1.30 -11.62 8.35
CA SER A 58 1.41 -10.61 9.41
C SER A 58 0.37 -9.50 9.25
N LEU A 59 0.24 -8.96 8.03
CA LEU A 59 -0.73 -7.92 7.72
C LEU A 59 -2.17 -8.44 7.84
N GLY A 60 -2.46 -9.59 7.25
CA GLY A 60 -3.78 -10.21 7.32
C GLY A 60 -4.20 -10.52 8.75
N ALA A 61 -3.31 -11.06 9.60
CA ALA A 61 -3.61 -11.34 11.01
C ALA A 61 -4.00 -10.07 11.78
N LYS A 62 -3.20 -9.00 11.62
CA LYS A 62 -3.42 -7.73 12.30
C LYS A 62 -4.70 -7.04 11.80
N LEU A 63 -4.97 -7.10 10.50
CA LEU A 63 -6.20 -6.55 9.93
C LEU A 63 -7.43 -7.35 10.37
N ALA A 64 -7.39 -8.68 10.30
CA ALA A 64 -8.49 -9.53 10.74
C ALA A 64 -8.82 -9.30 12.23
N ALA A 65 -7.79 -9.21 13.09
CA ALA A 65 -7.96 -8.87 14.50
C ALA A 65 -8.55 -7.47 14.70
N ALA A 66 -8.04 -6.46 13.99
CA ALA A 66 -8.53 -5.09 14.11
C ALA A 66 -9.97 -4.91 13.59
N LEU A 67 -10.35 -5.69 12.57
CA LEU A 67 -11.71 -5.74 12.03
C LEU A 67 -12.64 -6.66 12.83
N ARG A 68 -12.14 -7.34 13.87
CA ARG A 68 -12.88 -8.25 14.74
C ARG A 68 -13.58 -9.37 13.94
N LEU A 69 -12.90 -9.89 12.93
CA LEU A 69 -13.40 -11.01 12.13
C LEU A 69 -13.42 -12.28 12.99
N SER A 70 -14.55 -13.00 13.02
CA SER A 70 -14.86 -14.06 14.00
C SER A 70 -15.12 -15.45 13.40
N ARG A 71 -14.96 -15.66 12.09
CA ARG A 71 -15.23 -16.93 11.38
C ARG A 71 -14.00 -17.58 10.72
N PRO A 72 -14.06 -18.89 10.41
CA PRO A 72 -12.95 -19.67 9.85
C PRO A 72 -12.64 -19.42 8.35
N ALA A 73 -13.20 -18.40 7.71
CA ALA A 73 -12.98 -18.11 6.27
C ALA A 73 -12.65 -16.62 6.04
N ASP A 74 -12.17 -15.96 7.09
CA ASP A 74 -12.25 -14.51 7.18
C ASP A 74 -11.27 -13.75 6.31
N THR A 75 -10.23 -14.42 5.81
CA THR A 75 -9.21 -13.77 5.01
C THR A 75 -8.87 -14.62 3.79
N LEU A 76 -9.10 -14.04 2.62
CA LEU A 76 -8.63 -14.58 1.35
C LEU A 76 -7.30 -13.91 1.00
N LEU A 77 -6.24 -14.71 0.93
CA LEU A 77 -4.92 -14.32 0.46
C LEU A 77 -4.79 -14.77 -1.00
N VAL A 78 -4.65 -13.79 -1.90
CA VAL A 78 -4.45 -14.04 -3.32
C VAL A 78 -3.07 -13.57 -3.71
N PHE A 79 -2.31 -14.40 -4.40
CA PHE A 79 -0.96 -14.08 -4.87
C PHE A 79 -0.89 -14.22 -6.40
N SER A 80 -0.11 -13.36 -7.04
CA SER A 80 0.28 -13.53 -8.45
C SER A 80 1.44 -14.51 -8.63
N ASP A 81 2.32 -14.60 -7.62
CA ASP A 81 3.47 -15.52 -7.66
C ASP A 81 3.08 -16.94 -7.21
N THR A 82 3.30 -17.92 -8.09
CA THR A 82 2.99 -19.33 -7.79
C THR A 82 3.90 -19.91 -6.72
N GLY A 83 5.14 -19.42 -6.59
CA GLY A 83 6.05 -19.79 -5.51
C GLY A 83 5.51 -19.37 -4.14
N ALA A 84 4.97 -18.14 -4.04
CA ALA A 84 4.33 -17.58 -2.86
C ALA A 84 3.06 -18.35 -2.49
N VAL A 85 2.24 -18.74 -3.47
CA VAL A 85 1.08 -19.62 -3.23
C VAL A 85 1.53 -20.93 -2.61
N ALA A 86 2.50 -21.63 -3.22
CA ALA A 86 2.98 -22.91 -2.71
C ALA A 86 3.60 -22.78 -1.30
N HIS A 87 4.36 -21.71 -1.05
CA HIS A 87 4.93 -21.44 0.27
C HIS A 87 3.85 -21.14 1.32
N ALA A 88 2.86 -20.32 0.99
CA ALA A 88 1.75 -19.97 1.87
C ALA A 88 0.85 -21.18 2.18
N SER A 89 0.56 -22.03 1.18
CA SER A 89 -0.22 -23.26 1.38
C SER A 89 0.50 -24.24 2.32
N ARG A 90 1.80 -24.47 2.12
CA ARG A 90 2.61 -25.31 3.04
C ARG A 90 2.61 -24.77 4.47
N ARG A 91 2.65 -23.44 4.63
CA ARG A 91 2.57 -22.80 5.95
C ARG A 91 1.22 -23.06 6.64
N LEU A 92 0.12 -23.09 5.90
CA LEU A 92 -1.20 -23.42 6.44
C LEU A 92 -1.30 -24.90 6.82
N GLU A 93 -0.86 -25.79 5.92
CA GLU A 93 -0.80 -27.23 6.16
C GLU A 93 0.05 -27.57 7.40
N GLY A 94 1.13 -26.82 7.63
CA GLY A 94 1.97 -26.93 8.81
C GLY A 94 1.40 -26.33 10.11
N GLY A 95 0.18 -25.80 10.11
CA GLY A 95 -0.48 -25.26 11.31
C GLY A 95 -0.11 -23.82 11.67
N SER A 96 -0.23 -22.89 10.72
CA SER A 96 0.05 -21.45 10.92
C SER A 96 -0.69 -20.85 12.12
N ALA A 97 0.04 -20.34 13.12
CA ALA A 97 -0.58 -19.68 14.28
C ALA A 97 -1.13 -18.26 14.00
N THR A 98 -0.66 -17.59 12.94
CA THR A 98 -0.96 -16.17 12.68
C THR A 98 -2.26 -15.98 11.91
N LEU A 99 -2.54 -16.85 10.93
CA LEU A 99 -3.80 -16.91 10.19
C LEU A 99 -4.14 -18.38 9.90
N PRO A 100 -4.55 -19.16 10.92
CA PRO A 100 -4.73 -20.61 10.77
C PRO A 100 -5.80 -21.00 9.75
N GLN A 101 -6.73 -20.09 9.46
CA GLN A 101 -7.93 -20.33 8.68
C GLN A 101 -7.97 -19.48 7.41
N ALA A 102 -6.84 -18.89 6.99
CA ALA A 102 -6.78 -18.15 5.74
C ALA A 102 -6.95 -19.10 4.55
N ARG A 103 -7.62 -18.62 3.51
CA ARG A 103 -7.65 -19.29 2.20
C ARG A 103 -6.58 -18.69 1.33
N VAL A 104 -5.73 -19.52 0.74
CA VAL A 104 -4.65 -19.10 -0.17
C VAL A 104 -5.00 -19.54 -1.57
N MET A 105 -4.94 -18.62 -2.53
CA MET A 105 -5.21 -18.90 -3.94
C MET A 105 -4.24 -18.13 -4.84
N GLU A 106 -3.99 -18.67 -6.03
CA GLU A 106 -3.40 -17.90 -7.12
C GLU A 106 -4.47 -16.98 -7.74
N LEU A 107 -4.06 -15.83 -8.28
CA LEU A 107 -4.99 -14.81 -8.80
C LEU A 107 -5.90 -15.34 -9.91
N ARG A 108 -5.37 -16.00 -10.94
CA ARG A 108 -6.18 -16.57 -12.02
C ARG A 108 -7.07 -17.69 -11.51
N GLN A 109 -6.60 -18.51 -10.56
CA GLN A 109 -7.41 -19.53 -9.91
C GLN A 109 -8.60 -18.92 -9.14
N ALA A 110 -8.38 -17.79 -8.45
CA ALA A 110 -9.44 -17.08 -7.75
C ALA A 110 -10.51 -16.56 -8.71
N CYS A 111 -10.11 -15.96 -9.84
CA CYS A 111 -11.03 -15.48 -10.89
C CYS A 111 -11.86 -16.59 -11.57
N ARG A 112 -11.40 -17.85 -11.51
CA ARG A 112 -12.13 -19.01 -12.07
C ARG A 112 -13.20 -19.57 -11.14
N GLN A 113 -13.25 -19.10 -9.89
CA GLN A 113 -14.31 -19.51 -8.98
C GLN A 113 -15.62 -18.86 -9.39
N GLU A 114 -16.74 -19.57 -9.18
CA GLU A 114 -18.07 -19.01 -9.40
C GLU A 114 -18.35 -17.86 -8.41
N ALA A 115 -17.98 -18.05 -7.14
CA ALA A 115 -18.01 -17.01 -6.13
C ALA A 115 -17.03 -17.34 -4.99
N VAL A 116 -16.39 -16.30 -4.44
CA VAL A 116 -15.50 -16.45 -3.28
C VAL A 116 -15.95 -15.53 -2.16
N GLN A 117 -16.44 -16.13 -1.08
CA GLN A 117 -16.86 -15.39 0.11
C GLN A 117 -15.73 -15.22 1.12
N ALA A 118 -15.36 -13.96 1.39
CA ALA A 118 -14.40 -13.59 2.43
C ALA A 118 -14.60 -12.11 2.85
N PRO A 119 -14.67 -11.79 4.15
CA PRO A 119 -14.81 -10.41 4.63
C PRO A 119 -13.57 -9.54 4.35
N LEU A 120 -12.37 -10.13 4.30
CA LEU A 120 -11.12 -9.47 3.98
C LEU A 120 -10.43 -10.16 2.79
N LEU A 121 -10.09 -9.38 1.77
CA LEU A 121 -9.25 -9.80 0.65
C LEU A 121 -7.90 -9.10 0.74
N LEU A 122 -6.80 -9.87 0.73
CA LEU A 122 -5.46 -9.36 0.46
C LEU A 122 -4.97 -9.90 -0.87
N MET A 123 -4.68 -9.00 -1.80
CA MET A 123 -4.09 -9.33 -3.09
C MET A 123 -2.62 -8.90 -3.10
N MET A 124 -1.72 -9.86 -3.23
CA MET A 124 -0.31 -9.71 -2.98
C MET A 124 0.46 -9.61 -4.29
N ALA A 125 1.10 -8.45 -4.48
CA ALA A 125 1.96 -8.11 -5.60
C ALA A 125 1.36 -8.34 -7.02
N PRO A 126 0.09 -7.97 -7.30
CA PRO A 126 -0.43 -8.05 -8.65
C PRO A 126 0.33 -7.10 -9.59
N THR A 127 0.64 -7.58 -10.79
CA THR A 127 1.40 -6.84 -11.80
C THR A 127 0.49 -6.02 -12.72
N LEU A 128 1.03 -5.05 -13.44
CA LEU A 128 0.23 -4.22 -14.36
C LEU A 128 -0.54 -5.05 -15.42
N GLU A 129 0.00 -6.20 -15.83
CA GLU A 129 -0.62 -7.13 -16.78
C GLU A 129 -1.84 -7.86 -16.18
N GLU A 130 -1.95 -7.86 -14.85
CA GLU A 130 -2.99 -8.56 -14.10
C GLU A 130 -4.09 -7.62 -13.60
N VAL A 131 -4.09 -6.34 -14.02
CA VAL A 131 -5.15 -5.39 -13.62
C VAL A 131 -6.53 -5.91 -13.97
N ALA A 132 -6.71 -6.51 -15.16
CA ALA A 132 -7.98 -7.09 -15.57
C ALA A 132 -8.43 -8.24 -14.65
N LEU A 133 -7.49 -9.08 -14.18
CA LEU A 133 -7.80 -10.16 -13.24
C LEU A 133 -8.11 -9.61 -11.85
N ALA A 134 -7.37 -8.58 -11.41
CA ALA A 134 -7.62 -7.93 -10.14
C ALA A 134 -9.00 -7.26 -10.10
N GLU A 135 -9.36 -6.56 -11.17
CA GLU A 135 -10.69 -5.99 -11.41
C GLU A 135 -11.76 -7.08 -11.37
N GLN A 136 -11.61 -8.13 -12.20
CA GLN A 136 -12.57 -9.24 -12.26
C GLN A 136 -12.77 -9.90 -10.89
N LEU A 137 -11.68 -10.18 -10.16
CA LEU A 137 -11.79 -10.79 -8.84
C LEU A 137 -12.60 -9.89 -7.89
N VAL A 138 -12.34 -8.58 -7.89
CA VAL A 138 -13.00 -7.65 -6.96
C VAL A 138 -14.45 -7.38 -7.33
N GLU A 139 -14.77 -7.26 -8.62
CA GLU A 139 -16.08 -6.80 -9.09
C GLU A 139 -17.05 -7.97 -9.37
N GLU A 140 -16.55 -9.14 -9.75
CA GLU A 140 -17.38 -10.25 -10.23
C GLU A 140 -17.33 -11.46 -9.31
N THR A 141 -16.13 -11.87 -8.87
CA THR A 141 -15.95 -13.16 -8.21
C THR A 141 -16.02 -13.07 -6.68
N TRP A 142 -15.45 -12.02 -6.10
CA TRP A 142 -15.40 -11.84 -4.65
C TRP A 142 -16.70 -11.22 -4.14
N SER A 143 -17.34 -11.91 -3.20
CA SER A 143 -18.61 -11.48 -2.61
C SER A 143 -18.54 -11.53 -1.08
N GLY A 144 -19.19 -10.59 -0.39
CA GLY A 144 -19.23 -10.60 1.09
C GLY A 144 -18.10 -9.87 1.81
N GLY A 145 -17.30 -9.09 1.08
CA GLY A 145 -16.16 -8.33 1.57
C GLY A 145 -16.46 -6.94 2.12
N GLN A 146 -15.77 -6.56 3.19
CA GLN A 146 -15.76 -5.17 3.68
C GLN A 146 -14.55 -4.38 3.15
N VAL A 147 -13.43 -5.08 2.93
CA VAL A 147 -12.13 -4.45 2.63
C VAL A 147 -11.33 -5.33 1.66
N ALA A 148 -10.90 -4.74 0.55
CA ALA A 148 -9.86 -5.31 -0.30
C ALA A 148 -8.59 -4.47 -0.14
N VAL A 149 -7.48 -5.14 0.19
CA VAL A 149 -6.16 -4.51 0.30
C VAL A 149 -5.25 -5.10 -0.76
N LEU A 150 -4.87 -4.27 -1.71
CA LEU A 150 -3.87 -4.60 -2.71
C LEU A 150 -2.51 -4.20 -2.13
N VAL A 151 -1.65 -5.18 -1.92
CA VAL A 151 -0.33 -5.00 -1.30
C VAL A 151 0.73 -5.07 -2.38
N ASN A 152 1.57 -4.04 -2.50
CA ASN A 152 2.63 -3.95 -3.51
C ASN A 152 2.13 -4.15 -4.94
N ALA A 153 0.90 -3.71 -5.24
CA ALA A 153 0.39 -3.74 -6.61
C ALA A 153 1.20 -2.84 -7.54
N GLY A 154 1.63 -3.39 -8.66
CA GLY A 154 2.43 -2.70 -9.68
C GLY A 154 1.68 -1.62 -10.47
N PHE A 155 0.39 -1.39 -10.17
CA PHE A 155 -0.48 -0.52 -10.98
C PHE A 155 -0.11 0.96 -10.86
N LYS A 156 0.41 1.38 -9.69
CA LYS A 156 0.78 2.76 -9.38
C LYS A 156 2.28 2.95 -9.22
N ALA A 157 3.08 1.97 -9.64
CA ALA A 157 4.53 2.06 -9.62
C ALA A 157 5.00 3.26 -10.47
N ALA A 158 6.10 3.89 -10.07
CA ALA A 158 6.69 4.98 -10.86
C ALA A 158 7.03 4.49 -12.27
N GLY A 159 6.41 5.07 -13.29
CA GLY A 159 6.53 4.65 -14.69
C GLY A 159 5.44 3.70 -15.20
N ALA A 160 4.53 3.23 -14.33
CA ALA A 160 3.34 2.51 -14.76
C ALA A 160 2.41 3.46 -15.51
N SER A 161 2.17 3.18 -16.79
CA SER A 161 1.25 3.97 -17.61
C SER A 161 -0.17 3.42 -17.47
N VAL A 162 -0.92 3.95 -16.51
CA VAL A 162 -2.36 3.67 -16.38
C VAL A 162 -3.13 4.20 -17.62
N VAL A 163 -2.56 5.19 -18.33
CA VAL A 163 -3.13 5.77 -19.56
C VAL A 163 -3.23 4.75 -20.71
N SER A 164 -2.42 3.68 -20.70
CA SER A 164 -2.50 2.62 -21.71
C SER A 164 -3.46 1.48 -21.34
N LEU A 165 -4.10 1.52 -20.17
CA LEU A 165 -5.08 0.51 -19.79
C LEU A 165 -6.42 0.80 -20.50
N PRO A 166 -7.20 -0.23 -20.87
CA PRO A 166 -8.57 -0.01 -21.28
C PRO A 166 -9.39 0.61 -20.14
N GLN A 167 -10.44 1.36 -20.49
CA GLN A 167 -11.14 2.25 -19.56
C GLN A 167 -11.61 1.58 -18.25
N PRO A 168 -12.21 0.36 -18.27
CA PRO A 168 -12.64 -0.30 -17.02
C PRO A 168 -11.49 -0.54 -16.05
N GLN A 169 -10.34 -0.99 -16.58
CA GLN A 169 -9.13 -1.20 -15.80
C GLN A 169 -8.56 0.11 -15.25
N ALA A 170 -8.56 1.18 -16.06
CA ALA A 170 -8.12 2.50 -15.62
C ALA A 170 -9.00 3.06 -14.49
N ASP A 171 -10.33 2.88 -14.59
CA ASP A 171 -11.29 3.30 -13.57
C ASP A 171 -11.13 2.49 -12.27
N PHE A 172 -10.90 1.17 -12.38
CA PHE A 172 -10.56 0.32 -11.24
C PHE A 172 -9.29 0.80 -10.51
N VAL A 173 -8.21 1.05 -11.25
CA VAL A 173 -6.96 1.57 -10.67
C VAL A 173 -7.15 2.97 -10.08
N GLY A 174 -7.97 3.81 -10.71
CA GLY A 174 -8.32 5.15 -10.24
C GLY A 174 -9.04 5.15 -8.89
N ARG A 175 -9.85 4.11 -8.60
CA ARG A 175 -10.55 3.94 -7.32
C ARG A 175 -9.66 3.47 -6.17
N LEU A 176 -8.47 2.91 -6.46
CA LEU A 176 -7.56 2.44 -5.41
C LEU A 176 -7.08 3.61 -4.57
N LEU A 177 -7.42 3.59 -3.28
CA LEU A 177 -6.96 4.57 -2.34
C LEU A 177 -5.59 4.16 -1.79
N GLU A 178 -4.55 4.90 -2.15
CA GLU A 178 -3.22 4.65 -1.62
C GLU A 178 -3.12 5.18 -0.18
N VAL A 179 -3.11 4.26 0.79
CA VAL A 179 -3.22 4.60 2.22
C VAL A 179 -1.87 4.58 2.93
N TYR A 180 -0.93 3.76 2.45
CA TYR A 180 0.40 3.66 2.99
C TYR A 180 1.38 3.31 1.88
N CYS A 181 2.47 4.05 1.77
CA CYS A 181 3.59 3.71 0.93
C CYS A 181 4.87 3.98 1.70
N PHE A 182 5.76 2.99 1.75
CA PHE A 182 7.15 3.19 2.12
C PHE A 182 8.02 2.63 0.99
N GLN A 183 8.78 3.49 0.34
CA GLN A 183 9.69 3.09 -0.73
C GLN A 183 11.11 3.55 -0.39
N PRO A 184 12.06 2.63 -0.15
CA PRO A 184 13.47 2.96 -0.10
C PRO A 184 13.92 3.56 -1.44
N VAL A 185 14.72 4.62 -1.39
CA VAL A 185 15.28 5.25 -2.59
C VAL A 185 16.78 5.33 -2.49
N SER A 186 17.45 5.03 -3.60
CA SER A 186 18.88 5.26 -3.77
C SER A 186 19.07 6.04 -5.06
N ILE A 187 19.63 7.24 -4.94
CA ILE A 187 19.80 8.17 -6.05
C ILE A 187 21.28 8.39 -6.25
N LYS A 188 21.76 8.05 -7.45
CA LYS A 188 23.13 8.34 -7.87
C LYS A 188 23.18 9.78 -8.36
N GLY A 189 23.57 10.69 -7.48
CA GLY A 189 23.87 12.07 -7.86
C GLY A 189 25.33 12.26 -8.27
N PHE A 190 25.66 13.47 -8.72
CA PHE A 190 27.03 13.85 -9.09
C PHE A 190 28.03 13.74 -7.91
N LEU A 191 27.56 13.93 -6.67
CA LEU A 191 28.36 13.87 -5.44
C LEU A 191 28.32 12.50 -4.74
N GLY A 192 27.91 11.44 -5.44
CA GLY A 192 27.79 10.08 -4.90
C GLY A 192 26.34 9.60 -4.71
N SER A 193 26.20 8.34 -4.30
CA SER A 193 24.90 7.76 -3.97
C SER A 193 24.35 8.31 -2.67
N LYS A 194 23.11 8.77 -2.70
CA LYS A 194 22.34 9.15 -1.51
C LYS A 194 21.22 8.17 -1.30
N GLU A 195 21.09 7.71 -0.06
CA GLU A 195 20.02 6.82 0.37
C GLU A 195 18.94 7.60 1.10
N GLY A 196 17.72 7.08 1.06
CA GLY A 196 16.59 7.67 1.74
C GLY A 196 15.33 6.83 1.58
N ALA A 197 14.19 7.46 1.83
CA ALA A 197 12.89 6.84 1.60
C ALA A 197 11.87 7.88 1.18
N VAL A 198 10.88 7.43 0.42
CA VAL A 198 9.64 8.15 0.16
C VAL A 198 8.56 7.49 0.98
N VAL A 199 7.84 8.31 1.76
CA VAL A 199 6.79 7.81 2.64
C VAL A 199 5.50 8.59 2.40
N ARG A 200 4.41 7.88 2.17
CA ARG A 200 3.04 8.41 2.25
C ARG A 200 2.29 7.63 3.32
N ARG A 201 1.60 8.35 4.20
CA ARG A 201 0.73 7.73 5.19
C ARG A 201 -0.54 8.56 5.33
N VAL A 202 -1.68 7.90 5.16
CA VAL A 202 -2.97 8.54 5.42
C VAL A 202 -3.32 8.44 6.90
N GLU A 203 -3.46 9.59 7.53
CA GLU A 203 -3.84 9.75 8.94
C GLU A 203 -5.35 10.04 9.06
N ARG A 204 -5.85 10.18 10.31
CA ARG A 204 -7.23 10.61 10.55
C ARG A 204 -7.42 12.02 9.98
N GLY A 205 -8.36 12.17 9.04
CA GLY A 205 -8.57 13.41 8.26
C GLY A 205 -8.76 13.17 6.76
N GLY A 206 -8.43 11.96 6.28
CA GLY A 206 -8.69 11.53 4.91
C GLY A 206 -7.49 11.62 3.98
N ALA A 207 -7.55 10.91 2.85
CA ALA A 207 -6.44 10.79 1.91
C ALA A 207 -6.01 12.10 1.24
N GLU A 208 -6.89 13.10 1.16
CA GLU A 208 -6.61 14.40 0.55
C GLU A 208 -5.58 15.22 1.35
N ALA A 209 -5.55 15.06 2.67
CA ALA A 209 -4.60 15.77 3.54
C ALA A 209 -3.22 15.10 3.60
N ALA A 210 -3.12 13.84 3.16
CA ALA A 210 -1.87 13.10 3.20
C ALA A 210 -0.90 13.65 2.14
N VAL A 211 0.33 13.93 2.58
CA VAL A 211 1.44 14.36 1.72
C VAL A 211 2.47 13.25 1.59
N TRP A 212 3.18 13.26 0.47
CA TRP A 212 4.38 12.47 0.29
C TRP A 212 5.54 13.16 1.00
N ARG A 213 6.21 12.44 1.89
CA ARG A 213 7.39 12.91 2.62
C ARG A 213 8.63 12.31 1.99
N ILE A 214 9.62 13.15 1.71
CA ILE A 214 10.92 12.74 1.18
C ILE A 214 11.90 12.73 2.35
N LEU A 215 12.46 11.57 2.63
CA LEU A 215 13.41 11.34 3.72
C LEU A 215 14.80 11.08 3.15
N LEU A 216 15.82 11.72 3.71
CA LEU A 216 17.23 11.51 3.39
C LEU A 216 17.91 10.80 4.56
N MET A 217 18.71 9.77 4.25
CA MET A 217 19.57 9.12 5.22
C MET A 217 20.77 10.02 5.54
N ARG A 218 20.92 10.41 6.81
CA ARG A 218 22.08 11.15 7.31
C ARG A 218 23.15 10.19 7.85
N PRO A 219 24.41 10.66 7.98
CA PRO A 219 25.44 9.93 8.71
C PRO A 219 24.93 9.49 10.09
N GLY A 220 25.18 8.23 10.47
CA GLY A 220 24.65 7.64 11.70
C GLY A 220 23.29 6.95 11.55
N GLY A 221 22.77 6.79 10.33
CA GLY A 221 21.59 5.96 10.06
C GLY A 221 20.25 6.63 10.36
N ARG A 222 20.24 7.95 10.59
CA ARG A 222 19.01 8.71 10.89
C ARG A 222 18.35 9.20 9.61
N MET A 223 17.08 8.87 9.43
CA MET A 223 16.24 9.47 8.39
C MET A 223 15.78 10.87 8.79
N GLU A 224 15.96 11.85 7.91
CA GLU A 224 15.53 13.24 8.11
C GLU A 224 14.63 13.67 6.95
N GLN A 225 13.50 14.31 7.25
CA GLN A 225 12.63 14.84 6.22
C GLN A 225 13.28 16.05 5.55
N VAL A 226 13.46 15.96 4.23
CA VAL A 226 14.12 16.98 3.40
C VAL A 226 13.16 17.66 2.42
N GLY A 227 11.96 17.11 2.26
CA GLY A 227 10.96 17.67 1.36
C GLY A 227 9.59 17.02 1.56
N GLN A 228 8.60 17.62 0.91
CA GLN A 228 7.26 17.05 0.82
C GLN A 228 6.59 17.47 -0.49
N THR A 229 5.73 16.60 -1.02
CA THR A 229 4.98 16.84 -2.26
C THR A 229 3.52 16.40 -2.10
N ARG A 230 2.63 16.99 -2.92
CA ARG A 230 1.21 16.56 -2.97
C ARG A 230 1.04 15.28 -3.78
N GLN A 231 1.77 15.17 -4.88
CA GLN A 231 1.80 13.99 -5.75
C GLN A 231 3.02 13.11 -5.44
N ARG A 232 2.98 11.85 -5.89
CA ARG A 232 4.10 10.92 -5.75
C ARG A 232 5.34 11.54 -6.40
N PRO A 233 6.46 11.71 -5.66
CA PRO A 233 7.63 12.36 -6.21
C PRO A 233 8.26 11.51 -7.32
N SER A 234 8.64 12.15 -8.42
CA SER A 234 9.43 11.56 -9.50
C SER A 234 10.90 11.45 -9.12
N ASN A 235 11.70 10.72 -9.89
CA ASN A 235 13.16 10.66 -9.69
C ASN A 235 13.79 12.06 -9.69
N THR A 236 13.34 12.93 -10.60
CA THR A 236 13.79 14.33 -10.68
C THR A 236 13.44 15.11 -9.41
N ASP A 237 12.23 14.94 -8.86
CA ASP A 237 11.83 15.61 -7.62
C ASP A 237 12.72 15.19 -6.44
N LEU A 238 13.06 13.90 -6.38
CA LEU A 238 13.92 13.35 -5.34
C LEU A 238 15.37 13.84 -5.46
N GLU A 239 15.91 13.88 -6.68
CA GLU A 239 17.23 14.46 -6.95
C GLU A 239 17.32 15.92 -6.49
N LEU A 240 16.34 16.73 -6.86
CA LEU A 240 16.25 18.13 -6.45
C LEU A 240 16.15 18.28 -4.93
N ALA A 241 15.28 17.51 -4.28
CA ALA A 241 15.15 17.53 -2.83
C ALA A 241 16.48 17.18 -2.13
N PHE A 242 17.18 16.17 -2.62
CA PHE A 242 18.46 15.72 -2.05
C PHE A 242 19.59 16.72 -2.29
N ILE A 243 19.62 17.39 -3.45
CA ILE A 243 20.59 18.47 -3.74
C ILE A 243 20.33 19.65 -2.80
N ASN A 244 19.08 20.11 -2.70
CA ASN A 244 18.70 21.23 -1.83
C ASN A 244 19.05 20.97 -0.36
N ALA A 245 18.81 19.76 0.13
CA ALA A 245 19.14 19.38 1.50
C ALA A 245 20.65 19.36 1.77
N SER A 246 21.47 18.99 0.78
CA SER A 246 22.92 19.07 0.89
C SER A 246 23.42 20.51 0.88
N ALA A 247 22.86 21.37 0.03
CA ALA A 247 23.21 22.79 -0.02
C ALA A 247 22.85 23.51 1.29
N ALA A 248 21.70 23.19 1.87
CA ALA A 248 21.27 23.74 3.16
C ALA A 248 22.19 23.32 4.32
N ALA A 249 22.81 22.13 4.23
CA ALA A 249 23.75 21.62 5.23
C ALA A 249 25.21 22.08 4.98
N SER A 250 25.47 22.87 3.94
CA SER A 250 26.82 23.30 3.59
C SER A 250 27.44 24.22 4.66
N PRO A 251 28.74 24.05 5.00
CA PRO A 251 29.45 24.89 5.96
C PRO A 251 29.35 26.40 5.66
N LEU A 252 29.32 26.78 4.39
CA LEU A 252 29.19 28.18 3.96
C LEU A 252 27.82 28.77 4.33
N THR A 253 26.74 27.99 4.18
CA THR A 253 25.37 28.41 4.55
C THR A 253 25.21 28.55 6.06
N ASN A 254 25.89 27.69 6.83
CA ASN A 254 25.90 27.75 8.29
C ASN A 254 26.75 28.93 8.81
N LEU A 255 27.87 29.25 8.16
CA LEU A 255 28.68 30.45 8.44
C LEU A 255 27.85 31.73 8.24
N VAL A 256 27.14 31.86 7.11
CA VAL A 256 26.31 33.05 6.83
C VAL A 256 25.16 33.20 7.84
N LYS A 257 24.51 32.12 8.27
CA LYS A 257 23.50 32.17 9.34
C LYS A 257 24.09 32.57 10.69
N ALA A 258 25.28 32.08 11.03
CA ALA A 258 25.97 32.43 12.28
C ALA A 258 26.39 33.90 12.32
N PHE A 259 26.81 34.49 11.20
CA PHE A 259 27.14 35.92 11.12
C PHE A 259 25.90 36.82 11.13
N ARG A 260 24.78 36.42 10.50
CA ARG A 260 23.50 37.16 10.58
C ARG A 260 22.85 37.13 11.96
N GLY A 261 23.10 36.09 12.77
CA GLY A 261 22.58 35.98 14.14
C GLY A 261 23.31 36.82 15.19
N LYS A 262 24.51 37.34 14.88
CA LYS A 262 25.32 38.20 15.78
C LYS A 262 25.18 39.71 15.50
N GLY A 263 24.25 40.10 14.62
CA GLY A 263 23.99 41.49 14.24
C GLY A 263 22.71 42.08 14.86
N LYS A 264 22.35 41.67 16.07
CA LYS A 264 21.30 42.30 16.90
C LYS A 264 21.87 42.65 18.26
#